data_AF-A0A168APF8-F1
#
_entry.id   AF-A0A168APF8-F1
#
_cell.length_a   1.000
_cell.length_b   1.000
_cell.length_c   1.000
_cell.angle_alpha   90.00
_cell.angle_beta   90.00
_cell.angle_gamma   90.00
#
_symmetry.space_group_name_H-M   'P 1'
#
loop_
_entity.id
_entity.type
_entity.pdbx_description
1 polymer ?
#
loop_
_entity_poly.entity_id
_entity_poly.type
_entity_poly.pdbx_seq_one_letter_code
_entity_poly.pdbx_strand_id
1 'polypeptide(L)'
;MLAYLASIASKNRLYIALYARGGEGYHWALLTGPKSDRPGDPGKRYHAKQYSTLWAFCEENIRLAPTNMILVRVLVAKVSNRRKLEAVLPNIPMRPEVPGWTCKTWVQEAFEALKDAQAIDCPFGWAAVCQTALWYVHHKAERHRFDGLAQTLYYDEAKVATWDMLEEDEKHP
;
A
#
# COMPACT_ATOMS: atom_id res chain seq x y z
N MET A 1 -10.62 28.90 19.30
CA MET A 1 -10.55 27.57 19.93
C MET A 1 -10.82 26.45 18.91
N LEU A 2 -10.19 26.47 17.73
CA LEU A 2 -10.39 25.44 16.67
C LEU A 2 -9.05 24.82 16.18
N ALA A 3 -7.92 25.38 16.60
CA ALA A 3 -6.59 24.85 16.29
C ALA A 3 -6.11 23.75 17.28
N TYR A 4 -6.81 23.58 18.42
CA TYR A 4 -6.36 22.68 19.49
C TYR A 4 -6.79 21.21 19.29
N LEU A 5 -7.65 20.91 18.31
CA LEU A 5 -8.00 19.54 17.94
C LEU A 5 -7.14 18.97 16.79
N ALA A 6 -6.26 19.79 16.19
CA ALA A 6 -5.37 19.35 15.11
C ALA A 6 -4.07 18.67 15.61
N SER A 7 -3.98 18.30 16.89
CA SER A 7 -2.80 17.68 17.51
C SER A 7 -3.06 16.30 18.12
N ILE A 8 -4.11 15.60 17.70
CA ILE A 8 -4.03 14.14 17.72
C ILE A 8 -3.35 13.78 16.41
N ALA A 9 -2.02 13.63 16.44
CA ALA A 9 -1.21 13.18 15.32
C ALA A 9 -2.00 12.13 14.54
N SER A 10 -2.40 12.44 13.30
CA SER A 10 -3.26 11.56 12.53
C SER A 10 -2.54 10.22 12.49
N LYS A 11 -3.10 9.17 13.12
CA LYS A 11 -2.45 7.86 13.27
C LYS A 11 -2.47 7.08 11.94
N ASN A 12 -2.40 7.80 10.83
CA ASN A 12 -2.47 7.24 9.52
C ASN A 12 -1.30 6.28 9.34
N ARG A 13 -1.59 5.25 8.56
CA ARG A 13 -0.73 4.13 8.25
C ARG A 13 -0.39 4.19 6.78
N LEU A 14 0.86 3.91 6.45
CA LEU A 14 1.28 3.69 5.08
C LEU A 14 1.38 2.18 4.86
N TYR A 15 0.76 1.72 3.78
CA TYR A 15 0.83 0.34 3.34
C TYR A 15 1.43 0.25 1.94
N ILE A 16 2.18 -0.81 1.68
CA ILE A 16 2.42 -1.29 0.32
C ILE A 16 1.29 -2.26 -0.01
N ALA A 17 0.63 -2.08 -1.15
CA ALA A 17 -0.44 -2.96 -1.60
C ALA A 17 -0.08 -3.63 -2.93
N LEU A 18 -0.40 -4.93 -3.01
CA LEU A 18 -0.25 -5.73 -4.22
C LEU A 18 -1.61 -6.13 -4.74
N TYR A 19 -1.81 -5.89 -6.04
CA TYR A 19 -3.04 -6.17 -6.76
C TYR A 19 -2.78 -7.22 -7.85
N ALA A 20 -3.76 -8.07 -8.09
CA ALA A 20 -3.75 -8.98 -9.23
C ALA A 20 -3.75 -8.19 -10.55
N ARG A 21 -3.03 -8.73 -11.55
CA ARG A 21 -2.97 -8.21 -12.91
C ARG A 21 -3.10 -9.40 -13.87
N GLY A 22 -3.71 -9.19 -15.04
CA GLY A 22 -3.89 -10.25 -16.06
C GLY A 22 -2.61 -10.70 -16.78
N GLY A 23 -1.43 -10.46 -16.21
CA GLY A 23 -0.13 -10.81 -16.76
C GLY A 23 0.87 -11.10 -15.63
N GLU A 24 2.15 -11.18 -15.95
CA GLU A 24 3.17 -11.51 -14.94
C GLU A 24 3.35 -10.41 -13.88
N GLY A 25 3.52 -10.86 -12.63
CA GLY A 25 3.76 -10.00 -11.48
C GLY A 25 2.51 -9.35 -10.90
N TYR A 26 2.73 -8.31 -10.09
CA TYR A 26 1.69 -7.61 -9.36
C TYR A 26 1.62 -6.15 -9.79
N HIS A 27 0.44 -5.54 -9.67
CA HIS A 27 0.34 -4.08 -9.68
C HIS A 27 0.64 -3.56 -8.27
N TRP A 28 1.62 -2.68 -8.15
CA TRP A 28 2.08 -2.11 -6.88
C TRP A 28 1.45 -0.74 -6.64
N ALA A 29 1.06 -0.49 -5.39
CA ALA A 29 0.55 0.82 -4.97
C ALA A 29 0.93 1.14 -3.52
N LEU A 30 0.85 2.42 -3.18
CA LEU A 30 0.84 2.91 -1.81
C LEU A 30 -0.60 3.11 -1.36
N LEU A 31 -0.94 2.68 -0.14
CA LEU A 31 -2.20 3.04 0.51
C LEU A 31 -1.94 3.85 1.76
N THR A 32 -2.81 4.81 2.02
CA THR A 32 -2.91 5.45 3.33
C THR A 32 -4.31 5.32 3.89
N GLY A 33 -4.40 5.15 5.20
CA GLY A 33 -5.67 5.06 5.93
C GLY A 33 -5.45 5.28 7.42
N PRO A 34 -6.52 5.40 8.22
CA PRO A 34 -6.41 5.49 9.67
C PRO A 34 -5.77 4.24 10.29
N LYS A 35 -5.45 4.29 11.59
CA LYS A 35 -4.97 3.11 12.32
C LYS A 35 -6.02 2.00 12.39
N SER A 36 -7.31 2.37 12.44
CA SER A 36 -8.39 1.40 12.25
C SER A 36 -8.40 0.95 10.79
N ASP A 37 -8.66 -0.32 10.56
CA ASP A 37 -8.67 -0.90 9.22
C ASP A 37 -10.02 -1.55 8.89
N ARG A 38 -11.10 -0.95 9.40
CA ARG A 38 -12.45 -1.43 9.16
C ARG A 38 -12.77 -1.27 7.67
N PRO A 39 -13.56 -2.17 7.07
CA PRO A 39 -13.85 -2.09 5.63
C PRO A 39 -14.41 -0.73 5.18
N GLY A 40 -15.22 -0.07 6.03
CA GLY A 40 -15.78 1.26 5.74
C GLY A 40 -14.83 2.43 5.96
N ASP A 41 -13.65 2.22 6.55
CA ASP A 41 -12.72 3.31 6.86
C ASP A 41 -12.21 3.96 5.56
N PRO A 42 -12.09 5.30 5.54
CA PRO A 42 -11.60 6.01 4.37
C PRO A 42 -10.10 5.80 4.20
N GLY A 43 -9.65 5.71 2.96
CA GLY A 43 -8.23 5.70 2.61
C GLY A 43 -7.96 6.41 1.30
N LYS A 44 -6.69 6.49 0.95
CA LYS A 44 -6.22 6.93 -0.37
C LYS A 44 -5.30 5.88 -0.97
N ARG A 45 -5.42 5.67 -2.28
CA ARG A 45 -4.51 4.87 -3.10
C ARG A 45 -3.69 5.79 -3.98
N TYR A 46 -2.39 5.53 -4.03
CA TYR A 46 -1.44 6.21 -4.91
C TYR A 46 -0.67 5.19 -5.72
N HIS A 47 -0.65 5.36 -7.04
CA HIS A 47 0.05 4.44 -7.93
C HIS A 47 0.36 5.10 -9.27
N ALA A 48 1.43 4.64 -9.90
CA ALA A 48 1.64 4.80 -11.32
C ALA A 48 0.81 3.77 -12.08
N LYS A 49 -0.04 4.22 -12.99
CA LYS A 49 -0.90 3.35 -13.80
C LYS A 49 -0.71 3.63 -15.28
N GLN A 50 -0.64 2.56 -16.07
CA GLN A 50 -0.58 2.64 -17.51
C GLN A 50 -1.99 2.61 -18.11
N TYR A 51 -2.32 3.65 -18.86
CA TYR A 51 -3.52 3.78 -19.69
C TYR A 51 -3.12 3.65 -21.15
N SER A 52 -3.36 2.47 -21.74
CA SER A 52 -2.89 2.15 -23.10
C SER A 52 -1.36 2.36 -23.20
N THR A 53 -0.90 3.41 -23.86
CA THR A 53 0.53 3.75 -24.00
C THR A 53 1.03 4.80 -23.00
N LEU A 54 0.14 5.47 -22.26
CA LEU A 54 0.49 6.57 -21.39
C LEU A 54 0.54 6.14 -19.92
N TRP A 55 1.58 6.56 -19.22
CA TRP A 55 1.68 6.36 -17.78
C TRP A 55 1.26 7.63 -17.04
N ALA A 56 0.43 7.46 -16.02
CA ALA A 56 -0.02 8.56 -15.18
C ALA A 56 0.08 8.23 -13.69
N PHE A 57 0.39 9.25 -12.90
CA PHE A 57 0.14 9.22 -11.46
C PHE A 57 -1.37 9.24 -11.21
N CYS A 58 -1.83 8.39 -10.30
CA CYS A 58 -3.23 8.33 -9.88
C CYS A 58 -3.31 8.41 -8.36
N GLU A 59 -4.13 9.34 -7.88
CA GLU A 59 -4.55 9.47 -6.48
C GLU A 59 -6.06 9.25 -6.41
N GLU A 60 -6.49 8.27 -5.64
CA GLU A 60 -7.90 7.88 -5.56
C GLU A 60 -8.33 7.75 -4.10
N ASN A 61 -9.50 8.32 -3.78
CA ASN A 61 -10.16 8.02 -2.51
C ASN A 61 -10.76 6.62 -2.56
N ILE A 62 -10.43 5.80 -1.56
CA ILE A 62 -10.87 4.40 -1.48
C ILE A 62 -11.50 4.11 -0.12
N ARG A 63 -12.12 2.94 -0.02
CA ARG A 63 -12.44 2.29 1.26
C ARG A 63 -11.37 1.23 1.55
N LEU A 64 -11.11 0.97 2.84
CA LEU A 64 -10.14 -0.05 3.26
C LEU A 64 -10.64 -1.51 3.11
N ALA A 65 -11.82 -1.69 2.52
CA ALA A 65 -12.38 -2.97 2.09
C ALA A 65 -11.59 -3.61 0.92
N PRO A 66 -11.67 -4.94 0.74
CA PRO A 66 -11.02 -5.66 -0.35
C PRO A 66 -11.71 -5.36 -1.70
N THR A 67 -11.30 -4.27 -2.32
CA THR A 67 -11.83 -3.79 -3.60
C THR A 67 -10.76 -3.83 -4.69
N ASN A 68 -11.19 -3.81 -5.95
CA ASN A 68 -10.32 -3.65 -7.12
C ASN A 68 -9.23 -4.72 -7.26
N MET A 69 -9.51 -5.99 -6.93
CA MET A 69 -8.56 -7.10 -7.05
C MET A 69 -7.30 -6.94 -6.17
N ILE A 70 -7.42 -6.28 -5.02
CA ILE A 70 -6.34 -6.26 -4.02
C ILE A 70 -6.12 -7.68 -3.47
N LEU A 71 -4.87 -8.13 -3.44
CA LEU A 71 -4.49 -9.43 -2.91
C LEU A 71 -4.05 -9.30 -1.45
N VAL A 72 -3.06 -8.45 -1.21
CA VAL A 72 -2.51 -8.19 0.12
C VAL A 72 -2.15 -6.72 0.29
N ARG A 73 -2.01 -6.31 1.54
CA ARG A 73 -1.29 -5.10 1.91
C ARG A 73 -0.33 -5.36 3.06
N VAL A 74 0.75 -4.62 3.11
CA VAL A 74 1.75 -4.70 4.16
C VAL A 74 1.86 -3.34 4.82
N LEU A 75 1.58 -3.26 6.12
CA LEU A 75 1.77 -2.06 6.91
C LEU A 75 3.27 -1.87 7.18
N VAL A 76 3.82 -0.77 6.67
CA VAL A 76 5.28 -0.52 6.69
C VAL A 76 5.68 0.69 7.51
N ALA A 77 4.76 1.64 7.72
CA ALA A 77 5.10 2.90 8.37
C ALA A 77 3.91 3.59 9.03
N LYS A 78 4.21 4.47 9.98
CA LYS A 78 3.27 5.47 10.47
C LYS A 78 3.44 6.74 9.64
N VAL A 79 2.35 7.38 9.23
CA VAL A 79 2.42 8.69 8.56
C VAL A 79 2.61 9.76 9.64
N SER A 80 3.82 10.32 9.71
CA SER A 80 4.19 11.35 10.68
C SER A 80 3.79 12.75 10.22
N ASN A 81 3.77 12.99 8.90
CA ASN A 81 3.37 14.28 8.34
C ASN A 81 2.59 14.12 7.02
N ARG A 82 1.26 14.22 7.11
CA ARG A 82 0.36 14.11 5.95
C ARG A 82 0.59 15.20 4.90
N ARG A 83 0.87 16.45 5.31
CA ARG A 83 1.08 17.55 4.36
C ARG A 83 2.31 17.32 3.49
N LYS A 84 3.37 16.79 4.09
CA LYS A 84 4.58 16.40 3.34
C LYS A 84 4.30 15.24 2.39
N LEU A 85 3.55 14.23 2.84
CA LEU A 85 3.14 13.12 1.97
C LEU A 85 2.36 13.61 0.75
N GLU A 86 1.36 14.46 0.96
CA GLU A 86 0.53 15.05 -0.10
C GLU A 86 1.32 16.00 -1.02
N ALA A 87 2.40 16.60 -0.54
CA ALA A 87 3.31 17.41 -1.36
C ALA A 87 4.33 16.56 -2.14
N VAL A 88 4.78 15.43 -1.61
CA VAL A 88 5.82 14.58 -2.22
C VAL A 88 5.24 13.72 -3.35
N LEU A 89 4.16 13.00 -3.10
CA LEU A 89 3.67 11.96 -4.01
C LEU A 89 3.33 12.45 -5.43
N PRO A 90 2.66 13.60 -5.62
CA PRO A 90 2.35 14.10 -6.97
C PRO A 90 3.58 14.55 -7.76
N ASN A 91 4.72 14.77 -7.08
CA ASN A 91 5.96 15.24 -7.69
C ASN A 91 6.95 14.11 -8.00
N ILE A 92 6.59 12.85 -7.71
CA ILE A 92 7.42 11.70 -8.10
C ILE A 92 7.35 11.53 -9.62
N PRO A 93 8.50 11.59 -10.32
CA PRO A 93 8.53 11.59 -11.78
C PRO A 93 8.06 10.27 -12.36
N MET A 94 7.28 10.35 -13.43
CA MET A 94 6.93 9.22 -14.27
C MET A 94 8.01 9.06 -15.33
N ARG A 95 8.61 7.87 -15.44
CA ARG A 95 9.75 7.62 -16.34
C ARG A 95 9.53 6.42 -17.25
N PRO A 96 8.42 6.36 -18.01
CA PRO A 96 8.12 5.21 -18.87
C PRO A 96 9.17 4.95 -19.95
N GLU A 97 10.01 5.94 -20.26
CA GLU A 97 11.13 5.85 -21.18
C GLU A 97 12.34 5.08 -20.61
N VAL A 98 12.46 4.95 -19.29
CA VAL A 98 13.56 4.25 -18.65
C VAL A 98 13.32 2.73 -18.72
N PRO A 99 14.21 1.94 -19.34
CA PRO A 99 14.05 0.50 -19.43
C PRO A 99 13.88 -0.14 -18.05
N GLY A 100 12.86 -0.99 -17.90
CA GLY A 100 12.55 -1.66 -16.63
C GLY A 100 11.77 -0.81 -15.62
N TRP A 101 11.41 0.43 -15.95
CA TRP A 101 10.54 1.24 -15.11
C TRP A 101 9.10 0.69 -15.09
N THR A 102 8.51 0.59 -13.91
CA THR A 102 7.20 -0.02 -13.67
C THR A 102 6.47 0.67 -12.50
N CYS A 103 5.23 0.27 -12.23
CA CYS A 103 4.54 0.68 -11.01
C CYS A 103 5.33 0.35 -9.72
N LYS A 104 6.13 -0.73 -9.71
CA LYS A 104 6.97 -1.10 -8.57
C LYS A 104 8.11 -0.10 -8.37
N THR A 105 8.79 0.31 -9.44
CA THR A 105 9.90 1.28 -9.35
C THR A 105 9.37 2.66 -8.93
N TRP A 106 8.19 3.07 -9.41
CA TRP A 106 7.54 4.28 -8.90
C TRP A 106 7.22 4.19 -7.40
N VAL A 107 6.70 3.05 -6.92
CA VAL A 107 6.44 2.85 -5.49
C VAL A 107 7.73 2.88 -4.66
N GLN A 108 8.83 2.33 -5.19
CA GLN A 108 10.15 2.44 -4.57
C GLN A 108 10.57 3.90 -4.40
N GLU A 109 10.61 4.65 -5.50
CA GLU A 109 11.02 6.07 -5.51
C GLU A 109 10.13 6.90 -4.58
N ALA A 110 8.81 6.66 -4.62
CA ALA A 110 7.87 7.33 -3.74
C ALA A 110 8.10 7.00 -2.26
N PHE A 111 8.35 5.73 -1.93
CA PHE A 111 8.64 5.30 -0.56
C PHE A 111 9.93 5.95 -0.02
N GLU A 112 10.99 5.94 -0.81
CA GLU A 112 12.27 6.56 -0.44
C GLU A 112 12.12 8.09 -0.26
N ALA A 113 11.47 8.76 -1.21
CA ALA A 113 11.20 10.21 -1.11
C ALA A 113 10.35 10.59 0.11
N LEU A 114 9.38 9.75 0.50
CA LEU A 114 8.60 9.96 1.72
C LEU A 114 9.44 9.84 3.00
N LYS A 115 10.42 8.92 3.02
CA LYS A 115 11.37 8.80 4.13
C LYS A 115 12.28 10.03 4.21
N ASP A 116 12.86 10.43 3.09
CA ASP A 116 13.77 11.57 3.02
C ASP A 116 13.09 12.88 3.41
N ALA A 117 11.85 13.08 2.99
CA ALA A 117 11.03 14.20 3.41
C ALA A 117 10.61 14.15 4.89
N GLN A 118 10.82 13.01 5.58
CA GLN A 118 10.29 12.75 6.92
C GLN A 118 8.75 12.86 6.96
N ALA A 119 8.08 12.37 5.92
CA ALA A 119 6.62 12.28 5.84
C ALA A 119 6.09 11.02 6.54
N ILE A 120 6.94 10.00 6.67
CA ILE A 120 6.65 8.74 7.33
C ILE A 120 7.73 8.38 8.35
N ASP A 121 7.33 7.61 9.36
CA ASP A 121 8.19 6.97 10.35
C ASP A 121 8.25 5.47 10.02
N CYS A 122 9.36 5.06 9.41
CA CYS A 122 9.60 3.70 8.92
C CYS A 122 11.04 3.26 9.23
N PRO A 123 11.23 2.19 10.03
CA PRO A 123 12.57 1.68 10.33
C PRO A 123 13.15 0.81 9.20
N PHE A 124 12.34 0.42 8.21
CA PHE A 124 12.74 -0.54 7.19
C PHE A 124 13.30 0.13 5.93
N GLY A 125 14.25 -0.54 5.29
CA GLY A 125 14.70 -0.21 3.93
C GLY A 125 13.76 -0.79 2.87
N TRP A 126 13.84 -0.26 1.65
CA TRP A 126 13.01 -0.72 0.53
C TRP A 126 13.16 -2.22 0.26
N ALA A 127 14.38 -2.76 0.32
CA ALA A 127 14.64 -4.18 0.08
C ALA A 127 13.82 -5.09 1.02
N ALA A 128 13.81 -4.78 2.32
CA ALA A 128 13.04 -5.53 3.32
C ALA A 128 11.53 -5.42 3.06
N VAL A 129 11.04 -4.19 2.80
CA VAL A 129 9.62 -3.94 2.47
C VAL A 129 9.18 -4.73 1.23
N CYS A 130 9.98 -4.69 0.16
CA CYS A 130 9.70 -5.40 -1.08
C CYS A 130 9.69 -6.92 -0.85
N GLN A 131 10.68 -7.44 -0.12
CA GLN A 131 10.79 -8.86 0.19
C GLN A 131 9.59 -9.35 1.01
N THR A 132 9.19 -8.62 2.06
CA THR A 132 8.03 -8.97 2.88
C THR A 132 6.73 -8.93 2.08
N ALA A 133 6.52 -7.93 1.22
CA ALA A 133 5.33 -7.86 0.38
C ALA A 133 5.22 -9.06 -0.56
N LEU A 134 6.32 -9.45 -1.21
CA LEU A 134 6.37 -10.62 -2.09
C LEU A 134 6.21 -11.93 -1.31
N TRP A 135 6.95 -12.11 -0.22
CA TRP A 135 6.80 -13.28 0.64
C TRP A 135 5.35 -13.46 1.09
N TYR A 136 4.72 -12.39 1.56
CA TYR A 136 3.39 -12.46 2.13
C TYR A 136 2.32 -12.83 1.09
N VAL A 137 2.37 -12.25 -0.10
CA VAL A 137 1.42 -12.62 -1.17
C VAL A 137 1.63 -14.07 -1.63
N HIS A 138 2.87 -14.55 -1.73
CA HIS A 138 3.14 -15.95 -2.05
C HIS A 138 2.64 -16.89 -0.95
N HIS A 139 2.90 -16.56 0.31
CA HIS A 139 2.42 -17.31 1.47
C HIS A 139 0.89 -17.44 1.50
N LYS A 140 0.16 -16.41 1.07
CA LYS A 140 -1.31 -16.45 0.94
C LYS A 140 -1.80 -17.21 -0.27
N ALA A 141 -1.07 -17.15 -1.39
CA ALA A 141 -1.37 -17.96 -2.56
C ALA A 141 -1.21 -19.46 -2.27
N GLU A 142 -0.12 -19.86 -1.59
CA GLU A 142 0.13 -21.25 -1.16
C GLU A 142 -0.95 -21.79 -0.22
N ARG A 143 -1.64 -20.91 0.50
CA ARG A 143 -2.75 -21.26 1.40
C ARG A 143 -4.13 -21.05 0.75
N HIS A 144 -4.17 -20.94 -0.57
CA HIS A 144 -5.42 -20.92 -1.33
C HIS A 144 -6.34 -19.73 -1.01
N ARG A 145 -5.77 -18.60 -0.58
CA ARG A 145 -6.58 -17.39 -0.28
C ARG A 145 -7.25 -16.82 -1.53
N PHE A 146 -6.63 -16.99 -2.70
CA PHE A 146 -7.03 -16.26 -3.91
C PHE A 146 -7.69 -17.14 -4.98
N ASP A 147 -7.77 -18.46 -4.77
CA ASP A 147 -8.24 -19.43 -5.77
C ASP A 147 -9.51 -20.18 -5.34
N GLY A 148 -10.03 -19.91 -4.13
CA GLY A 148 -11.24 -20.56 -3.61
C GLY A 148 -11.04 -22.00 -3.16
N LEU A 149 -9.80 -22.50 -3.09
CA LEU A 149 -9.49 -23.87 -2.66
C LEU A 149 -9.24 -23.97 -1.14
N ALA A 150 -9.21 -22.85 -0.43
CA ALA A 150 -9.10 -22.85 1.03
C ALA A 150 -10.32 -23.52 1.67
N GLN A 151 -10.12 -24.16 2.83
CA GLN A 151 -11.24 -24.71 3.61
C GLN A 151 -12.25 -23.59 3.90
N THR A 152 -13.53 -23.87 3.66
CA THR A 152 -14.62 -22.91 3.84
C THR A 152 -14.54 -22.27 5.23
N LEU A 153 -14.65 -20.93 5.31
CA LEU A 153 -14.59 -20.11 6.53
C LEU A 153 -13.19 -19.84 7.12
N TYR A 154 -12.10 -20.24 6.46
CA TYR A 154 -10.74 -19.96 6.96
C TYR A 154 -10.33 -18.48 6.86
N TYR A 155 -10.91 -17.75 5.89
CA TYR A 155 -10.59 -16.35 5.63
C TYR A 155 -11.80 -15.44 5.78
N ASP A 156 -11.59 -14.28 6.39
CA ASP A 156 -12.56 -13.18 6.34
C ASP A 156 -12.42 -12.46 4.98
N GLU A 157 -13.32 -12.78 4.05
CA GLU A 157 -13.37 -12.17 2.71
C GLU A 157 -13.78 -10.69 2.74
N ALA A 158 -14.30 -10.18 3.87
CA ALA A 158 -14.55 -8.75 4.04
C ALA A 158 -13.28 -7.96 4.39
N LYS A 159 -12.15 -8.65 4.58
CA LYS A 159 -10.86 -8.05 4.96
C LYS A 159 -9.77 -8.32 3.93
N VAL A 160 -8.93 -7.31 3.73
CA VAL A 160 -7.68 -7.46 2.97
C VAL A 160 -6.67 -8.17 3.86
N ALA A 161 -6.03 -9.24 3.35
CA ALA A 161 -4.90 -9.87 4.00
C ALA A 161 -3.84 -8.81 4.32
N THR A 162 -3.53 -8.65 5.62
CA THR A 162 -2.68 -7.57 6.11
C THR A 162 -1.56 -8.11 7.00
N TRP A 163 -0.32 -7.93 6.56
CA TRP A 163 0.87 -8.13 7.40
C TRP A 163 1.31 -6.79 8.01
N ASP A 164 1.61 -6.79 9.31
CA ASP A 164 2.15 -5.63 10.02
C ASP A 164 3.64 -5.82 10.24
N MET A 165 4.47 -5.13 9.45
CA MET A 165 5.92 -5.19 9.65
C MET A 165 6.36 -4.52 10.95
N LEU A 166 5.59 -3.57 11.49
CA LEU A 166 5.97 -2.85 12.71
C LEU A 166 5.81 -3.73 13.95
N GLU A 167 4.90 -4.69 13.90
CA GLU A 167 4.59 -5.61 15.00
C GLU A 167 5.00 -7.07 14.68
N GLU A 168 5.55 -7.31 13.49
CA GLU A 168 5.92 -8.63 12.94
C GLU A 168 4.77 -9.66 13.03
N ASP A 169 3.56 -9.21 12.71
CA ASP A 169 2.34 -9.99 12.97
C ASP A 169 1.28 -9.80 11.89
N GLU A 170 0.44 -10.81 11.71
CA GLU A 170 -0.67 -10.81 10.79
C GLU A 170 -1.94 -10.24 11.44
N LYS A 171 -2.54 -9.20 10.84
CA LYS A 171 -3.74 -8.56 11.40
C LYS A 171 -5.04 -9.18 10.93
N HIS A 172 -5.08 -9.66 9.69
CA HIS A 172 -6.22 -10.37 9.11
C HIS A 172 -5.66 -11.50 8.25
N PRO A 173 -5.78 -12.77 8.70
CA PRO A 173 -5.30 -13.91 7.94
C PRO A 173 -6.07 -14.11 6.65
#